data_AF-A0A0G1IQL1-F1
#
_entry.id   AF-A0A0G1IQL1-F1
#
_cell.length_a   1.000
_cell.length_b   1.000
_cell.length_c   1.000
_cell.angle_alpha   90.00
_cell.angle_beta   90.00
_cell.angle_gamma   90.00
#
_symmetry.space_group_name_H-M   'P 1'
#
loop_
_entity.id
_entity.type
_entity.pdbx_description
1 polymer ?
#
loop_
_entity_poly.entity_id
_entity_poly.type
_entity_poly.pdbx_seq_one_letter_code
_entity_poly.pdbx_strand_id
1 'polypeptide(L)'
;MLLMEETDLIDKILHRDRRALHEFYQTYKPKLEIFITRKVGNPHDGEEILQDTLFAFLEALRDFHGSCTISTFLFSICKYKVIDYYRRKKLHNLVFSQTPYLEELVSPLLNPEEELDAIVLKEKLKQAFARILPRYRLVLELKYIDDQSVWDIARRCAWTLKKTESLLFRARKAFIKAFIAL
;
A
#
# COMPACT_ATOMS: atom_id res chain seq x y z
N MET A 1 32.37 -0.01 18.25
CA MET A 1 31.18 -0.88 18.23
C MET A 1 31.49 -2.00 17.26
N LEU A 2 31.61 -3.24 17.74
CA LEU A 2 31.92 -4.40 16.88
C LEU A 2 30.70 -4.66 15.99
N LEU A 3 30.91 -4.63 14.67
CA LEU A 3 29.90 -5.10 13.71
C LEU A 3 29.89 -6.63 13.76
N MET A 4 28.79 -7.22 14.23
CA MET A 4 28.57 -8.65 14.05
C MET A 4 28.47 -8.97 12.55
N GLU A 5 28.94 -10.14 12.12
CA GLU A 5 28.70 -10.60 10.75
C GLU A 5 27.19 -10.80 10.54
N GLU A 6 26.68 -10.50 9.33
CA GLU A 6 25.24 -10.55 9.04
C GLU A 6 24.62 -11.93 9.37
N THR A 7 25.34 -13.02 9.11
CA THR A 7 24.91 -14.39 9.42
C THR A 7 24.79 -14.66 10.91
N ASP A 8 25.75 -14.20 11.72
CA ASP A 8 25.75 -14.32 13.18
C ASP A 8 24.64 -13.47 13.82
N LEU A 9 24.37 -12.29 13.26
CA LEU A 9 23.26 -11.44 13.69
C LEU A 9 21.91 -12.11 13.48
N ILE A 10 21.68 -12.73 12.31
CA ILE A 10 20.43 -13.45 12.00
C ILE A 10 20.23 -14.63 12.93
N ASP A 11 21.25 -15.47 13.08
CA ASP A 11 21.18 -16.67 13.91
C ASP A 11 20.80 -16.32 15.36
N LYS A 12 21.43 -15.28 15.91
CA LYS A 12 21.11 -14.79 17.26
C LYS A 12 19.72 -14.20 17.38
N ILE A 13 19.22 -13.48 16.36
CA ILE A 13 17.83 -12.99 16.34
C ILE A 13 16.85 -14.16 16.34
N LEU A 14 17.10 -15.20 15.54
CA LEU A 14 16.26 -16.41 15.50
C LEU A 14 16.26 -17.17 16.83
N HIS A 15 17.38 -17.16 17.55
CA HIS A 15 17.51 -17.69 18.92
C HIS A 15 17.01 -16.73 20.02
N ARG A 16 16.29 -15.66 19.66
CA ARG A 16 15.68 -14.70 20.58
C ARG A 16 16.68 -13.90 21.43
N ASP A 17 17.89 -13.69 20.93
CA ASP A 17 18.88 -12.82 21.57
C ASP A 17 18.42 -11.35 21.48
N ARG A 18 18.09 -10.78 22.66
CA ARG A 18 17.66 -9.39 22.80
C ARG A 18 18.72 -8.37 22.39
N ARG A 19 20.01 -8.69 22.56
CA ARG A 19 21.11 -7.79 22.20
C ARG A 19 21.25 -7.72 20.69
N ALA A 20 21.20 -8.86 20.00
CA ALA A 20 21.22 -8.93 18.55
C ALA A 20 20.03 -8.18 17.93
N LEU A 21 18.82 -8.38 18.47
CA LEU A 21 17.64 -7.64 18.02
C LEU A 21 17.78 -6.13 18.22
N HIS A 22 18.35 -5.69 19.36
CA HIS A 22 18.57 -4.28 19.63
C HIS A 22 19.61 -3.67 18.67
N GLU A 23 20.70 -4.38 18.39
CA GLU A 23 21.73 -3.94 17.44
C GLU A 23 21.18 -3.82 16.02
N PHE A 24 20.39 -4.81 15.58
CA PHE A 24 19.65 -4.75 14.34
C PHE A 24 18.75 -3.50 14.28
N TYR A 25 17.93 -3.29 15.31
CA TYR A 25 17.01 -2.16 15.36
C TYR A 25 17.74 -0.81 15.27
N GLN A 26 18.79 -0.60 16.06
CA GLN A 26 19.59 0.63 16.02
C GLN A 26 20.27 0.86 14.65
N THR A 27 20.68 -0.22 13.99
CA THR A 27 21.37 -0.16 12.70
C THR A 27 20.45 0.20 11.54
N TYR A 28 19.23 -0.35 11.52
CA TYR A 28 18.34 -0.25 10.36
C TYR A 28 17.21 0.75 10.53
N LYS A 29 16.73 1.02 11.75
CA LYS A 29 15.66 1.98 12.01
C LYS A 29 15.92 3.35 11.37
N PRO A 30 17.07 4.03 11.59
CA PRO A 30 17.29 5.36 11.02
C PRO A 30 17.30 5.34 9.48
N LYS A 31 17.80 4.26 8.89
CA LYS A 31 17.87 4.09 7.42
C LYS A 31 16.48 3.90 6.82
N LEU A 32 15.64 3.11 7.49
CA LEU A 32 14.24 2.91 7.11
C LEU A 32 13.44 4.20 7.27
N GLU A 33 13.60 4.94 8.37
CA GLU A 33 12.92 6.22 8.59
C GLU A 33 13.23 7.23 7.48
N ILE A 34 14.50 7.39 7.11
CA ILE A 34 14.91 8.28 6.01
C ILE A 34 14.29 7.80 4.68
N PHE A 35 14.24 6.50 4.43
CA PHE A 35 13.65 5.96 3.21
C PHE A 35 12.14 6.19 3.15
N ILE A 36 11.43 5.91 4.23
CA ILE A 36 9.97 6.02 4.33
C ILE A 36 9.55 7.49 4.25
N THR A 37 10.17 8.39 5.01
CA THR A 37 9.82 9.83 5.01
C THR A 37 10.02 10.51 3.66
N ARG A 38 11.00 10.06 2.86
CA ARG A 38 11.19 10.53 1.47
C ARG A 38 10.07 10.10 0.52
N LYS A 39 9.28 9.10 0.90
CA LYS A 39 8.13 8.63 0.14
C LYS A 39 6.87 9.22 0.75
N VAL A 40 6.61 8.90 2.01
CA VAL A 40 5.40 9.21 2.75
C VAL A 40 5.53 10.56 3.45
N GLY A 41 4.67 11.50 3.08
CA GLY A 41 4.72 12.87 3.62
C GLY A 41 4.08 13.06 5.00
N ASN A 42 3.38 12.05 5.52
CA ASN A 42 2.79 12.07 6.86
C ASN A 42 3.71 11.30 7.85
N PRO A 43 4.21 11.93 8.92
CA PRO A 43 5.04 11.27 9.92
C PRO A 43 4.37 10.08 10.60
N HIS A 44 3.08 10.14 10.89
CA HIS A 44 2.35 9.07 11.58
C HIS A 44 2.24 7.82 10.71
N ASP A 45 1.80 7.99 9.45
CA ASP A 45 1.77 6.91 8.46
C ASP A 45 3.17 6.30 8.24
N GLY A 46 4.21 7.13 8.31
CA GLY A 46 5.60 6.67 8.18
C GLY A 46 6.05 5.79 9.34
N GLU A 47 5.62 6.10 10.56
CA GLU A 47 5.91 5.29 11.76
C GLU A 47 5.17 3.95 11.73
N GLU A 48 3.91 3.94 11.27
CA GLU A 48 3.15 2.70 11.06
C GLU A 48 3.87 1.78 10.05
N ILE A 49 4.27 2.31 8.90
CA ILE A 49 4.99 1.54 7.87
C ILE A 49 6.33 1.00 8.41
N LEU A 50 7.03 1.78 9.24
CA LEU A 50 8.27 1.35 9.87
C LEU A 50 8.04 0.14 10.78
N GLN A 51 7.03 0.21 11.66
CA GLN A 51 6.69 -0.87 12.58
C GLN A 51 6.28 -2.12 11.81
N ASP A 52 5.39 -1.98 10.82
CA ASP A 52 4.95 -3.04 9.93
C ASP A 52 6.09 -3.73 9.19
N THR A 53 7.07 -2.94 8.73
CA THR A 53 8.24 -3.43 8.01
C THR A 53 9.12 -4.27 8.94
N LEU A 54 9.38 -3.79 10.15
CA LEU A 54 10.21 -4.49 11.13
C LEU A 54 9.54 -5.80 11.57
N PHE A 55 8.24 -5.77 11.81
CA PHE A 55 7.47 -6.96 12.20
C PHE A 55 7.46 -8.01 11.08
N ALA A 56 7.09 -7.61 9.86
CA ALA A 56 7.08 -8.52 8.71
C ALA A 56 8.48 -9.08 8.39
N PHE A 57 9.53 -8.29 8.60
CA PHE A 57 10.90 -8.78 8.46
C PHE A 57 11.22 -9.87 9.49
N LEU A 58 10.87 -9.69 10.77
CA LEU A 58 11.12 -10.69 11.81
C LEU A 58 10.36 -12.00 11.57
N GLU A 59 9.14 -11.92 11.03
CA GLU A 59 8.38 -13.10 10.63
C GLU A 59 9.04 -13.82 9.46
N ALA A 60 9.38 -13.09 8.41
CA ALA A 60 9.98 -13.63 7.19
C ALA A 60 11.44 -14.09 7.39
N LEU A 61 12.10 -13.67 8.47
CA LEU A 61 13.48 -14.06 8.78
C LEU A 61 13.63 -15.56 9.02
N ARG A 62 12.56 -16.25 9.44
CA ARG A 62 12.55 -17.71 9.66
C ARG A 62 12.80 -18.51 8.38
N ASP A 63 12.37 -17.96 7.25
CA ASP A 63 12.48 -18.59 5.93
C ASP A 63 13.64 -17.98 5.11
N PHE A 64 14.47 -17.15 5.74
CA PHE A 64 15.56 -16.47 5.06
C PHE A 64 16.79 -17.39 4.93
N HIS A 65 17.10 -17.77 3.70
CA HIS A 65 18.22 -18.69 3.39
C HIS A 65 19.50 -17.97 2.92
N GLY A 66 19.65 -16.67 3.16
CA GLY A 66 20.89 -15.94 2.80
C GLY A 66 21.07 -15.68 1.30
N SER A 67 19.99 -15.69 0.52
CA SER A 67 20.03 -15.43 -0.94
C SER A 67 20.40 -13.99 -1.31
N CYS A 68 20.39 -13.06 -0.35
CA CYS A 68 20.79 -11.66 -0.51
C CYS A 68 21.28 -11.10 0.83
N THR A 69 21.68 -9.83 0.88
CA THR A 69 22.05 -9.17 2.15
C THR A 69 20.81 -8.90 3.01
N ILE A 70 20.98 -8.81 4.34
CA ILE A 70 19.90 -8.42 5.25
C ILE A 70 19.28 -7.09 4.83
N SER A 71 20.13 -6.13 4.46
CA SER A 71 19.70 -4.82 3.98
C SER A 71 18.81 -4.95 2.74
N THR A 72 19.24 -5.72 1.74
CA THR A 72 18.44 -5.95 0.53
C THR A 72 17.07 -6.55 0.85
N PHE A 73 17.04 -7.56 1.73
CA PHE A 73 15.80 -8.22 2.12
C PHE A 73 14.87 -7.26 2.87
N LEU A 74 15.37 -6.58 3.89
CA LEU A 74 14.62 -5.62 4.69
C LEU A 74 14.04 -4.46 3.85
N PHE A 75 14.83 -3.89 2.95
CA PHE A 75 14.36 -2.81 2.09
C PHE A 75 13.37 -3.27 1.01
N SER A 76 13.39 -4.56 0.63
CA SER A 76 12.38 -5.13 -0.25
C SER A 76 10.99 -5.17 0.42
N ILE A 77 10.94 -5.59 1.69
CA ILE A 77 9.73 -5.58 2.51
C ILE A 77 9.24 -4.15 2.73
N CYS A 78 10.14 -3.22 3.10
CA CYS A 78 9.81 -1.81 3.28
C CYS A 78 9.19 -1.20 2.02
N LYS A 79 9.80 -1.46 0.85
CA LYS A 79 9.28 -1.00 -0.44
C LYS A 79 7.89 -1.55 -0.72
N TYR A 80 7.65 -2.83 -0.42
CA TYR A 80 6.33 -3.43 -0.55
C TYR A 80 5.30 -2.74 0.36
N LYS A 81 5.63 -2.50 1.64
CA LYS A 81 4.75 -1.80 2.59
C LYS A 81 4.42 -0.37 2.15
N VAL A 82 5.40 0.37 1.62
CA VAL A 82 5.16 1.70 1.04
C VAL A 82 4.24 1.63 -0.18
N ILE A 83 4.42 0.66 -1.07
CA ILE A 83 3.54 0.46 -2.24
C ILE A 83 2.12 0.15 -1.78
N ASP A 84 1.95 -0.72 -0.77
CA ASP A 84 0.64 -1.06 -0.24
C ASP A 84 -0.04 0.14 0.43
N TYR A 85 0.70 0.94 1.21
CA TYR A 85 0.21 2.21 1.74
C TYR A 85 -0.37 3.10 0.65
N TYR A 86 0.33 3.30 -0.47
CA TYR A 86 -0.20 4.11 -1.57
C TYR A 86 -1.38 3.45 -2.27
N ARG A 87 -1.40 2.12 -2.38
CA ARG A 87 -2.54 1.39 -2.94
C ARG A 87 -3.78 1.62 -2.08
N ARG A 88 -3.66 1.51 -0.74
CA ARG A 88 -4.73 1.79 0.23
C ARG A 88 -5.16 3.25 0.17
N LYS A 89 -4.21 4.19 0.14
CA LYS A 89 -4.50 5.63 0.04
C LYS A 89 -5.16 6.02 -1.28
N LYS A 90 -4.78 5.39 -2.40
CA LYS A 90 -5.43 5.58 -3.70
C LYS A 90 -6.86 5.02 -3.70
N LEU A 91 -7.08 3.86 -3.10
CA LEU A 91 -8.42 3.30 -2.91
C LEU A 91 -9.26 4.20 -2.00
N HIS A 92 -8.68 4.72 -0.93
CA HIS A 92 -9.32 5.70 -0.05
C HIS A 92 -9.72 6.96 -0.86
N ASN A 93 -8.79 7.57 -1.59
CA ASN A 93 -9.11 8.74 -2.42
C ASN A 93 -10.12 8.44 -3.55
N LEU A 94 -10.17 7.21 -4.06
CA LEU A 94 -11.19 6.75 -4.99
C LEU A 94 -12.58 6.76 -4.36
N VAL A 95 -12.70 6.25 -3.15
CA VAL A 95 -13.98 6.03 -2.47
C VAL A 95 -14.48 7.28 -1.73
N PHE A 96 -13.60 8.08 -1.10
CA PHE A 96 -14.03 9.08 -0.11
C PHE A 96 -13.88 10.54 -0.54
N SER A 97 -13.09 10.86 -1.57
CA SER A 97 -12.76 12.27 -1.85
C SER A 97 -13.93 13.16 -2.30
N GLN A 98 -15.14 12.61 -2.50
CA GLN A 98 -16.38 13.35 -2.80
C GLN A 98 -17.64 12.77 -2.13
N THR A 99 -17.49 11.81 -1.22
CA THR A 99 -18.62 11.12 -0.54
C THR A 99 -18.26 10.78 0.91
N PRO A 100 -18.24 11.76 1.82
CA PRO A 100 -17.84 11.58 3.22
C PRO A 100 -18.70 10.54 3.97
N TYR A 101 -20.00 10.46 3.63
CA TYR A 101 -20.92 9.51 4.28
C TYR A 101 -20.61 8.02 4.01
N LEU A 102 -19.73 7.72 3.06
CA LEU A 102 -19.31 6.34 2.78
C LEU A 102 -18.10 5.89 3.60
N GLU A 103 -17.44 6.82 4.31
CA GLU A 103 -16.26 6.57 5.13
C GLU A 103 -16.53 5.53 6.24
N GLU A 104 -17.62 5.70 7.00
CA GLU A 104 -18.04 4.71 8.01
C GLU A 104 -18.40 3.35 7.41
N LEU A 105 -18.92 3.33 6.17
CA LEU A 105 -19.39 2.10 5.53
C LEU A 105 -18.26 1.25 4.95
N VAL A 106 -17.10 1.85 4.67
CA VAL A 106 -15.98 1.21 3.94
C VAL A 106 -14.67 1.24 4.73
N SER A 107 -14.60 1.99 5.85
CA SER A 107 -13.46 1.99 6.79
C SER A 107 -13.04 0.58 7.26
N PRO A 108 -13.96 -0.35 7.60
CA PRO A 108 -13.58 -1.73 7.94
C PRO A 108 -12.94 -2.52 6.79
N LEU A 109 -13.15 -2.10 5.53
CA LEU A 109 -12.65 -2.78 4.33
C LEU A 109 -11.26 -2.27 3.90
N LEU A 110 -10.74 -1.21 4.54
CA LEU A 110 -9.43 -0.63 4.27
C LEU A 110 -8.35 -1.07 5.25
N ASN A 111 -8.73 -1.81 6.29
CA ASN A 111 -7.85 -2.46 7.25
C ASN A 111 -7.81 -3.97 6.97
N PRO A 112 -7.08 -4.44 5.95
CA PRO A 112 -6.85 -5.87 5.78
C PRO A 112 -5.77 -6.29 6.79
N GLU A 113 -6.17 -6.96 7.86
CA GLU A 113 -5.28 -7.81 8.63
C GLU A 113 -5.05 -9.09 7.80
N GLU A 114 -3.79 -9.39 7.47
CA GLU A 114 -3.30 -10.64 6.85
C GLU A 114 -3.39 -10.82 5.30
N GLU A 115 -2.40 -11.55 4.73
CA GLU A 115 -2.19 -11.74 3.27
C GLU A 115 -3.37 -12.40 2.53
N LEU A 116 -4.19 -13.18 3.23
CA LEU A 116 -5.39 -13.82 2.69
C LEU A 116 -6.43 -12.77 2.25
N ASP A 117 -6.51 -11.65 2.97
CA ASP A 117 -7.43 -10.55 2.67
C ASP A 117 -7.02 -9.75 1.44
N ALA A 118 -5.72 -9.70 1.11
CA ALA A 118 -5.25 -9.02 -0.10
C ALA A 118 -5.74 -9.72 -1.38
N ILE A 119 -5.77 -11.05 -1.40
CA ILE A 119 -6.29 -11.84 -2.53
C ILE A 119 -7.81 -11.65 -2.65
N VAL A 120 -8.53 -11.75 -1.53
CA VAL A 120 -9.98 -11.54 -1.48
C VAL A 120 -10.35 -10.12 -1.92
N LEU A 121 -9.65 -9.11 -1.42
CA LEU A 121 -9.84 -7.71 -1.81
C LEU A 121 -9.54 -7.50 -3.29
N LYS A 122 -8.46 -8.07 -3.81
CA LYS A 122 -8.11 -7.99 -5.24
C LYS A 122 -9.21 -8.58 -6.12
N GLU A 123 -9.79 -9.70 -5.70
CA GLU A 123 -10.87 -10.35 -6.43
C GLU A 123 -12.18 -9.54 -6.35
N LYS A 124 -12.52 -8.99 -5.17
CA LYS A 124 -13.64 -8.04 -5.02
C LYS A 124 -13.48 -6.81 -5.91
N LEU A 125 -12.29 -6.21 -5.96
CA LEU A 125 -12.01 -5.07 -6.83
C LEU A 125 -12.22 -5.42 -8.30
N LYS A 126 -11.71 -6.58 -8.76
CA LYS A 126 -11.93 -7.07 -10.13
C LYS A 126 -13.41 -7.24 -10.44
N GLN A 127 -14.16 -7.86 -9.55
CA GLN A 127 -15.60 -8.10 -9.73
C GLN A 127 -16.39 -6.79 -9.74
N ALA A 128 -16.04 -5.81 -8.90
CA ALA A 128 -16.66 -4.49 -8.90
C ALA A 128 -16.40 -3.75 -10.22
N PHE A 129 -15.15 -3.77 -10.72
CA PHE A 129 -14.82 -3.22 -12.03
C PHE A 129 -15.57 -3.93 -13.16
N ALA A 130 -15.76 -5.25 -13.07
CA ALA A 130 -16.51 -6.05 -14.05
C ALA A 130 -17.99 -5.63 -14.13
N ARG A 131 -18.58 -5.19 -13.01
CA ARG A 131 -20.01 -4.81 -12.88
C ARG A 131 -20.35 -3.38 -13.30
N ILE A 132 -19.36 -2.53 -13.59
CA ILE A 132 -19.60 -1.15 -14.04
C ILE A 132 -19.43 -0.97 -15.56
N LEU A 133 -20.05 0.08 -16.11
CA LEU A 133 -19.97 0.41 -17.53
C LEU A 133 -18.50 0.61 -17.99
N PRO A 134 -18.13 0.19 -19.22
CA PRO A 134 -16.76 0.31 -19.73
C PRO A 134 -16.19 1.73 -19.67
N ARG A 135 -17.02 2.74 -19.94
CA ARG A 135 -16.62 4.16 -19.82
C ARG A 135 -16.30 4.59 -18.39
N TYR A 136 -16.99 4.02 -17.41
CA TYR A 136 -16.72 4.29 -16.00
C TYR A 136 -15.44 3.58 -15.56
N ARG A 137 -15.23 2.34 -15.99
CA ARG A 137 -13.97 1.63 -15.78
C ARG A 137 -12.79 2.43 -16.35
N LEU A 138 -12.87 2.83 -17.61
CA LEU A 138 -11.81 3.59 -18.29
C LEU A 138 -11.42 4.86 -17.51
N VAL A 139 -12.38 5.70 -17.12
CA VAL A 139 -12.06 6.96 -16.43
C VAL A 139 -11.48 6.72 -15.03
N LEU A 140 -11.85 5.63 -14.36
CA LEU A 140 -11.27 5.22 -13.07
C LEU A 140 -9.86 4.66 -13.25
N GLU A 141 -9.62 3.80 -14.23
CA GLU A 141 -8.29 3.25 -14.53
C GLU A 141 -7.32 4.38 -14.87
N LEU A 142 -7.70 5.29 -15.78
CA LEU A 142 -6.88 6.44 -16.12
C LEU A 142 -6.59 7.33 -14.90
N LYS A 143 -7.56 7.51 -14.00
CA LYS A 143 -7.39 8.38 -12.84
C LYS A 143 -6.54 7.78 -11.73
N TYR A 144 -6.68 6.49 -11.46
CA TYR A 144 -6.14 5.86 -10.24
C TYR A 144 -5.02 4.85 -10.51
N ILE A 145 -5.08 4.16 -11.64
CA ILE A 145 -4.04 3.22 -12.07
C ILE A 145 -2.96 3.98 -12.83
N ASP A 146 -3.35 4.74 -13.86
CA ASP A 146 -2.42 5.51 -14.68
C ASP A 146 -2.04 6.87 -14.07
N ASP A 147 -2.60 7.21 -12.90
CA ASP A 147 -2.34 8.43 -12.13
C ASP A 147 -2.55 9.76 -12.90
N GLN A 148 -3.41 9.76 -13.92
CA GLN A 148 -3.60 10.94 -14.76
C GLN A 148 -4.40 12.04 -14.04
N SER A 149 -4.10 13.30 -14.36
CA SER A 149 -4.95 14.41 -13.92
C SER A 149 -6.28 14.40 -14.67
N VAL A 150 -7.34 15.00 -14.10
CA VAL A 150 -8.64 15.12 -14.79
C VAL A 150 -8.47 15.87 -16.12
N TRP A 151 -7.52 16.80 -16.17
CA TRP A 151 -7.18 17.55 -17.37
C TRP A 151 -6.52 16.65 -18.44
N ASP A 152 -5.56 15.82 -18.06
CA ASP A 152 -4.91 14.88 -18.98
C ASP A 152 -5.90 13.85 -19.53
N ILE A 153 -6.82 13.36 -18.68
CA ILE A 153 -7.88 12.44 -19.10
C ILE A 153 -8.81 13.10 -20.11
N ALA A 154 -9.22 14.36 -19.85
CA ALA A 154 -10.07 15.13 -20.75
C ALA A 154 -9.39 15.30 -22.12
N ARG A 155 -8.10 15.66 -22.12
CA ARG A 155 -7.29 15.78 -23.34
C ARG A 155 -7.14 14.44 -24.08
N ARG A 156 -6.76 13.37 -23.36
CA ARG A 156 -6.54 12.02 -23.91
C ARG A 156 -7.81 11.45 -24.55
N CYS A 157 -8.97 11.72 -23.96
CA CYS A 157 -10.25 11.17 -24.41
C CYS A 157 -11.04 12.13 -25.34
N ALA A 158 -10.47 13.28 -25.68
CA ALA A 158 -11.15 14.37 -26.41
C ALA A 158 -12.51 14.75 -25.77
N TRP A 159 -12.54 14.88 -24.45
CA TRP A 159 -13.70 15.30 -23.66
C TRP A 159 -13.49 16.69 -23.07
N THR A 160 -14.58 17.37 -22.71
CA THR A 160 -14.47 18.59 -21.89
C THR A 160 -14.10 18.24 -20.45
N LEU A 161 -13.48 19.18 -19.72
CA LEU A 161 -13.19 19.02 -18.29
C LEU A 161 -14.46 18.67 -17.51
N LYS A 162 -15.52 19.44 -17.71
CA LYS A 162 -16.82 19.24 -17.06
C LYS A 162 -17.43 17.86 -17.34
N LYS A 163 -17.31 17.36 -18.59
CA LYS A 163 -17.75 16.00 -18.93
C LYS A 163 -16.92 14.96 -18.19
N THR A 164 -15.61 15.15 -18.12
CA THR A 164 -14.68 14.22 -17.46
C THR A 164 -14.92 14.17 -15.96
N GLU A 165 -15.11 15.33 -15.31
CA GLU A 165 -15.49 15.43 -13.89
C GLU A 165 -16.82 14.73 -13.61
N SER A 166 -17.85 15.02 -14.40
CA SER A 166 -19.17 14.39 -14.23
C SER A 166 -19.12 12.87 -14.45
N LEU A 167 -18.34 12.42 -15.43
CA LEU A 167 -18.16 10.99 -15.71
C LEU A 167 -17.41 10.30 -14.58
N LEU A 168 -16.32 10.91 -14.09
CA LEU A 168 -15.52 10.39 -12.97
C LEU A 168 -16.37 10.28 -11.70
N PHE A 169 -17.19 11.29 -11.39
CA PHE A 169 -18.11 11.25 -10.26
C PHE A 169 -19.10 10.08 -10.35
N ARG A 170 -19.77 9.92 -11.49
CA ARG A 170 -20.71 8.81 -11.71
C ARG A 170 -20.02 7.46 -11.67
N ALA A 171 -18.80 7.38 -12.20
CA ALA A 171 -18.00 6.17 -12.22
C ALA A 171 -17.65 5.70 -10.79
N ARG A 172 -17.21 6.62 -9.92
CA ARG A 172 -16.97 6.32 -8.50
C ARG A 172 -18.22 5.78 -7.81
N LYS A 173 -19.35 6.48 -7.97
CA LYS A 173 -20.63 6.04 -7.36
C LYS A 173 -21.07 4.66 -7.84
N ALA A 174 -20.93 4.38 -9.14
CA ALA A 174 -21.24 3.08 -9.71
C ALA A 174 -20.30 1.99 -9.18
N PHE A 175 -19.01 2.28 -9.09
CA PHE A 175 -18.01 1.37 -8.55
C PHE A 175 -18.29 1.01 -7.10
N ILE A 176 -18.57 2.01 -6.25
CA ILE A 176 -18.86 1.79 -4.83
C ILE A 176 -20.12 0.94 -4.67
N LYS A 177 -21.20 1.25 -5.42
CA LYS A 177 -22.41 0.44 -5.40
C LYS A 177 -22.15 -1.02 -5.81
N ALA A 178 -21.31 -1.24 -6.82
CA ALA A 178 -20.94 -2.58 -7.26
C ALA A 178 -20.06 -3.32 -6.24
N PHE A 179 -19.15 -2.60 -5.57
CA PHE A 179 -18.23 -3.14 -4.58
C PHE A 179 -18.91 -3.52 -3.26
N ILE A 180 -19.88 -2.73 -2.80
CA ILE A 180 -20.68 -3.05 -1.60
C ILE A 180 -21.64 -4.23 -1.84
N ALA A 181 -22.09 -4.41 -3.08
CA ALA A 181 -22.98 -5.51 -3.46
C ALA A 181 -22.25 -6.87 -3.69
N LEU A 182 -21.00 -6.98 -3.23
CA LEU A 182 -20.14 -8.15 -3.29
C LEU A 182 -19.77 -8.58 -1.87
#